data_AF-A0A9X0L5W6-F1
#
_entry.id   AF-A0A9X0L5W6-F1
#
_cell.length_a   1.000
_cell.length_b   1.000
_cell.length_c   1.000
_cell.angle_alpha   90.00
_cell.angle_beta   90.00
_cell.angle_gamma   90.00
#
_symmetry.space_group_name_H-M   'P 1'
#
loop_
_entity.id
_entity.type
_entity.pdbx_description
1 polymer ?
#
loop_
_entity_poly.entity_id
_entity_poly.type
_entity_poly.pdbx_seq_one_letter_code
_entity_poly.pdbx_strand_id
1 'polypeptide(L)'
;MKSLVLFLLTSLLLLASACNEDSYLEGFGPATPTGGTGGPTGPSVGRITLYCTNTKLDYCGNLTVYVDNNYKGEIADRATNTPACGANGNRVLTLELPVGSHSFSISSTTSNCLRYTFTASVSKNSCSLKEMQ
;
A
#
# COMPACT_ATOMS: atom_id res chain seq x y z
N MET A 1 -10.73 48.52 0.41
CA MET A 1 -10.65 47.22 -0.29
C MET A 1 -9.20 46.70 -0.33
N LYS A 2 -8.53 46.58 0.83
CA LYS A 2 -7.15 46.03 0.93
C LYS A 2 -6.99 44.97 2.03
N SER A 3 -7.91 44.87 2.99
CA SER A 3 -7.85 43.87 4.07
C SER A 3 -8.45 42.50 3.73
N LEU A 4 -9.26 42.37 2.68
CA LEU A 4 -9.92 41.09 2.37
C LEU A 4 -8.96 40.06 1.75
N VAL A 5 -7.93 40.53 1.02
CA VAL A 5 -6.95 39.67 0.34
C VAL A 5 -5.97 39.05 1.35
N LEU A 6 -5.66 39.76 2.44
CA LEU A 6 -4.71 39.27 3.45
C LEU A 6 -5.30 38.13 4.30
N PHE A 7 -6.63 38.09 4.49
CA PHE A 7 -7.31 37.04 5.24
C PHE A 7 -7.44 35.71 4.47
N LEU A 8 -7.51 35.74 3.13
CA LEU A 8 -7.56 34.52 2.33
C LEU A 8 -6.18 33.84 2.22
N LEU A 9 -5.10 34.61 2.22
CA LEU A 9 -3.73 34.07 2.11
C LEU A 9 -3.23 33.42 3.41
N THR A 10 -3.69 33.86 4.58
CA THR A 10 -3.33 33.22 5.86
C THR A 10 -4.10 31.91 6.10
N SER A 11 -5.33 31.79 5.61
CA SER A 11 -6.12 30.56 5.78
C SER A 11 -5.58 29.39 4.93
N LEU A 12 -4.91 29.66 3.81
CA LEU A 12 -4.34 28.62 2.94
C LEU A 12 -3.00 28.07 3.45
N LEU A 13 -2.30 28.77 4.35
CA LEU A 13 -1.03 28.32 4.93
C LEU A 13 -1.20 27.37 6.13
N LEU A 14 -2.39 27.31 6.73
CA LEU A 14 -2.69 26.46 7.90
C LEU A 14 -3.13 25.04 7.54
N LEU A 15 -3.42 24.73 6.27
CA LEU A 15 -3.77 23.37 5.84
C LEU A 15 -2.56 22.51 5.44
N ALA A 16 -1.35 23.06 5.40
CA ALA A 16 -0.14 22.30 5.05
C ALA A 16 0.55 21.62 6.26
N SER A 17 0.14 21.92 7.50
CA SER A 17 0.80 21.41 8.71
C SER A 17 0.03 20.32 9.46
N ALA A 18 -1.09 19.82 8.90
CA ALA A 18 -1.91 18.78 9.55
C ALA A 18 -1.65 17.36 9.01
N CYS A 19 -0.71 17.19 8.08
CA CYS A 19 -0.25 15.87 7.61
C CYS A 19 1.17 15.57 8.13
N ASN A 20 1.38 15.69 9.44
CA ASN A 20 2.45 14.97 10.10
C ASN A 20 1.88 14.41 11.41
N GLU A 21 1.02 13.40 11.28
CA GLU A 21 0.84 12.48 12.39
C GLU A 21 2.16 11.74 12.53
N ASP A 22 3.02 12.27 13.40
CA ASP A 22 4.07 11.50 14.06
C ASP A 22 3.39 10.27 14.66
N SER A 23 3.44 9.16 13.92
CA SER A 23 3.12 7.84 14.45
C SER A 23 4.21 7.51 15.47
N TYR A 24 3.91 7.89 16.70
CA TYR A 24 4.61 7.61 17.93
C TYR A 24 4.89 6.10 18.01
N LEU A 25 6.14 5.69 17.76
CA LEU A 25 6.61 4.36 18.10
C LEU A 25 6.85 4.33 19.62
N GLU A 26 5.83 3.94 20.39
CA GLU A 26 6.08 3.48 21.75
C GLU A 26 6.77 2.11 21.70
N GLY A 27 7.92 2.03 22.36
CA GLY A 27 8.60 0.78 22.66
C GLY A 27 9.76 0.49 21.72
N PHE A 28 10.96 0.93 22.08
CA PHE A 28 11.99 0.08 22.68
C PHE A 28 13.10 1.01 23.21
N GLY A 29 13.51 0.80 24.47
CA GLY A 29 14.46 1.67 25.18
C GLY A 29 15.83 1.79 24.50
N PRO A 30 16.73 2.64 25.04
CA PRO A 30 18.04 2.86 24.45
C PRO A 30 18.89 1.59 24.55
N ALA A 31 19.02 0.87 23.43
CA ALA A 31 20.08 -0.11 23.27
C ALA A 31 21.40 0.65 23.09
N THR A 32 22.28 0.47 24.05
CA THR A 32 23.69 0.88 24.03
C THR A 32 24.35 0.54 22.69
N PRO A 33 25.15 1.45 22.09
CA PRO A 33 25.85 1.16 20.85
C PRO A 33 27.07 0.31 21.19
N THR A 34 26.92 -1.02 21.11
CA THR A 34 28.07 -1.93 21.08
C THR A 34 28.24 -2.39 19.65
N GLY A 35 29.40 -2.06 19.07
CA GLY A 35 29.71 -2.24 17.66
C GLY A 35 29.45 -3.64 17.11
N GLY A 36 29.06 -3.69 15.84
CA GLY A 36 28.79 -4.93 15.12
C GLY A 36 28.36 -4.66 13.68
N THR A 37 29.35 -4.30 12.85
CA THR A 37 29.52 -4.67 11.43
C THR A 37 28.31 -5.17 10.64
N GLY A 38 27.87 -4.35 9.66
CA GLY A 38 27.45 -4.82 8.33
C GLY A 38 26.31 -5.85 8.29
N GLY A 39 25.09 -5.41 8.61
CA GLY A 39 23.91 -6.11 8.09
C GLY A 39 23.84 -5.95 6.57
N PRO A 40 23.38 -6.94 5.80
CA PRO A 40 23.30 -6.81 4.35
C PRO A 40 22.44 -5.59 4.01
N THR A 41 23.03 -4.60 3.34
CA THR A 41 22.34 -3.50 2.66
C THR A 41 21.61 -4.04 1.44
N GLY A 42 20.75 -5.03 1.64
CA GLY A 42 19.72 -5.37 0.66
C GLY A 42 18.75 -4.20 0.53
N PRO A 43 18.05 -4.08 -0.61
CA PRO A 43 16.99 -3.08 -0.73
C PRO A 43 16.05 -3.24 0.45
N SER A 44 15.79 -2.15 1.18
CA SER A 44 14.78 -2.18 2.23
C SER A 44 13.46 -2.55 1.57
N VAL A 45 12.79 -3.59 2.05
CA VAL A 45 11.52 -4.09 1.50
C VAL A 45 10.38 -3.92 2.52
N GLY A 46 9.18 -3.82 2.00
CA GLY A 46 7.93 -3.99 2.74
C GLY A 46 7.00 -4.95 2.01
N ARG A 47 5.83 -5.20 2.58
CA ARG A 47 4.84 -6.13 2.06
C ARG A 47 3.50 -5.45 1.82
N ILE A 48 2.85 -5.83 0.72
CA ILE A 48 1.44 -5.48 0.46
C ILE A 48 0.69 -6.77 0.19
N THR A 49 -0.38 -7.00 0.96
CA THR A 49 -1.30 -8.13 0.78
C THR A 49 -2.57 -7.64 0.09
N LEU A 50 -2.75 -8.11 -1.15
CA LEU A 50 -3.89 -7.82 -2.02
C LEU A 50 -4.97 -8.88 -1.84
N TYR A 51 -6.23 -8.45 -1.72
CA TYR A 51 -7.37 -9.35 -1.65
C TYR A 51 -8.65 -8.68 -2.15
N CYS A 52 -9.68 -9.48 -2.47
CA CYS A 52 -11.01 -9.00 -2.81
C CYS A 52 -12.05 -9.86 -2.08
N THR A 53 -12.98 -9.26 -1.34
CA THR A 53 -13.98 -9.97 -0.51
C THR A 53 -15.38 -10.02 -1.12
N ASN A 54 -15.70 -9.16 -2.09
CA ASN A 54 -17.01 -8.94 -2.70
C ASN A 54 -18.15 -8.49 -1.77
N THR A 55 -18.40 -7.18 -1.80
CA THR A 55 -19.77 -6.60 -1.81
C THR A 55 -19.99 -5.55 -2.91
N LYS A 56 -18.96 -5.16 -3.71
CA LYS A 56 -19.06 -4.05 -4.67
C LYS A 56 -18.54 -4.32 -6.10
N LEU A 57 -17.79 -5.39 -6.32
CA LEU A 57 -17.23 -5.73 -7.63
C LEU A 57 -17.77 -7.08 -8.11
N ASP A 58 -18.24 -7.16 -9.35
CA ASP A 58 -18.48 -8.46 -9.99
C ASP A 58 -17.11 -9.11 -10.24
N TYR A 59 -16.75 -10.05 -9.37
CA TYR A 59 -15.52 -10.81 -9.49
C TYR A 59 -15.60 -11.69 -10.74
N CYS A 60 -14.95 -11.26 -11.82
CA CYS A 60 -15.03 -11.90 -13.13
C CYS A 60 -13.95 -12.97 -13.40
N GLY A 61 -13.67 -13.81 -12.41
CA GLY A 61 -12.59 -14.82 -12.51
C GLY A 61 -11.23 -14.25 -12.14
N ASN A 62 -10.15 -14.82 -12.70
CA ASN A 62 -8.79 -14.51 -12.29
C ASN A 62 -8.44 -13.02 -12.48
N LEU A 63 -7.87 -12.43 -11.44
CA LEU A 63 -7.32 -11.08 -11.42
C LEU A 63 -5.80 -11.15 -11.56
N THR A 64 -5.30 -10.69 -12.70
CA THR A 64 -3.87 -10.55 -12.98
C THR A 64 -3.35 -9.26 -12.37
N VAL A 65 -2.28 -9.35 -11.58
CA VAL A 65 -1.67 -8.22 -10.87
C VAL A 65 -0.35 -7.82 -11.51
N TYR A 66 -0.23 -6.53 -11.81
CA TYR A 66 0.98 -5.87 -12.28
C TYR A 66 1.40 -4.79 -11.29
N VAL A 67 2.71 -4.68 -11.06
CA VAL A 67 3.32 -3.60 -10.27
C VAL A 67 4.42 -2.95 -11.10
N ASP A 68 4.34 -1.63 -11.26
CA ASP A 68 5.22 -0.84 -12.11
C ASP A 68 5.31 -1.43 -13.53
N ASN A 69 4.15 -1.80 -14.08
CA ASN A 69 3.98 -2.47 -15.38
C ASN A 69 4.60 -3.88 -15.50
N ASN A 70 5.07 -4.46 -14.41
CA ASN A 70 5.62 -5.82 -14.39
C ASN A 70 4.62 -6.80 -13.79
N TYR A 71 4.38 -7.93 -14.44
CA TYR A 71 3.54 -9.01 -13.91
C TYR A 71 4.09 -9.53 -12.57
N LYS A 72 3.19 -9.76 -11.60
CA LYS A 72 3.55 -10.26 -10.27
C LYS A 72 2.80 -11.53 -9.86
N GLY A 73 1.61 -11.77 -10.38
CA GLY A 73 0.83 -12.95 -10.02
C GLY A 73 -0.64 -12.82 -10.34
N GLU A 74 -1.41 -13.78 -9.85
CA GLU A 74 -2.86 -13.83 -10.00
C GLU A 74 -3.56 -14.09 -8.68
N ILE A 75 -4.75 -13.52 -8.53
CA ILE A 75 -5.73 -13.92 -7.52
C ILE A 75 -6.85 -14.62 -8.29
N ALA A 76 -7.08 -15.90 -8.00
CA ALA A 76 -7.96 -16.77 -8.76
C ALA A 76 -9.37 -16.87 -8.18
N ASP A 77 -9.54 -16.59 -6.89
CA ASP A 77 -10.85 -16.61 -6.22
C ASP A 77 -11.01 -15.42 -5.25
N ARG A 78 -12.25 -15.16 -4.82
CA ARG A 78 -12.55 -14.14 -3.82
C ARG A 78 -12.23 -14.63 -2.41
N ALA A 79 -11.68 -13.74 -1.58
CA ALA A 79 -11.57 -13.96 -0.15
C ALA A 79 -12.96 -13.96 0.50
N THR A 80 -13.19 -14.82 1.49
CA THR A 80 -14.46 -14.82 2.24
C THR A 80 -14.44 -13.86 3.42
N ASN A 81 -13.25 -13.47 3.88
CA ASN A 81 -12.98 -12.56 4.98
C ASN A 81 -11.70 -11.77 4.67
N THR A 82 -11.46 -10.68 5.40
CA THR A 82 -10.16 -9.99 5.36
C THR A 82 -9.04 -10.95 5.80
N PRO A 83 -8.01 -11.19 4.98
CA PRO A 83 -6.91 -12.08 5.32
C PRO A 83 -5.93 -11.41 6.29
N ALA A 84 -5.10 -12.23 6.95
CA ALA A 84 -3.95 -11.73 7.67
C ALA A 84 -2.91 -11.15 6.70
N CYS A 85 -2.20 -10.12 7.13
CA CYS A 85 -1.11 -9.56 6.32
C CYS A 85 0.03 -10.59 6.18
N GLY A 86 0.57 -10.72 4.97
CA GLY A 86 1.55 -11.75 4.63
C GLY A 86 0.93 -13.05 4.08
N ALA A 87 -0.40 -13.18 4.08
CA ALA A 87 -1.06 -14.37 3.55
C ALA A 87 -0.90 -14.49 2.03
N ASN A 88 -0.78 -15.72 1.54
CA ASN A 88 -0.69 -16.05 0.12
C ASN A 88 -1.56 -17.26 -0.18
N GLY A 89 -2.19 -17.26 -1.36
CA GLY A 89 -2.98 -18.38 -1.86
C GLY A 89 -3.91 -17.95 -2.99
N ASN A 90 -4.84 -18.82 -3.37
CA ASN A 90 -5.71 -18.55 -4.53
C ASN A 90 -6.60 -17.30 -4.35
N ARG A 91 -6.79 -16.82 -3.12
CA ARG A 91 -7.69 -15.70 -2.79
C ARG A 91 -6.97 -14.41 -2.40
N VAL A 92 -5.65 -14.49 -2.25
CA VAL A 92 -4.84 -13.45 -1.60
C VAL A 92 -3.43 -13.49 -2.17
N LEU A 93 -2.90 -12.34 -2.56
CA LEU A 93 -1.54 -12.21 -3.07
C LEU A 93 -0.75 -11.23 -2.21
N THR A 94 0.30 -11.69 -1.53
CA THR A 94 1.27 -10.83 -0.87
C THR A 94 2.49 -10.64 -1.74
N LEU A 95 2.85 -9.37 -1.94
CA LEU A 95 4.03 -8.96 -2.69
C LEU A 95 5.06 -8.35 -1.74
N GLU A 96 6.31 -8.78 -1.87
CA GLU A 96 7.47 -8.08 -1.31
C GLU A 96 7.99 -7.08 -2.33
N LEU A 97 7.99 -5.81 -1.95
CA LEU A 97 8.36 -4.70 -2.81
C LEU A 97 9.42 -3.82 -2.12
N PRO A 98 10.31 -3.18 -2.89
CA PRO A 98 11.19 -2.15 -2.34
C PRO A 98 10.40 -1.06 -1.61
N VAL A 99 11.03 -0.39 -0.66
CA VAL A 99 10.44 0.80 -0.03
C VAL A 99 10.29 1.90 -1.07
N GLY A 100 9.08 2.47 -1.17
CA GLY A 100 8.78 3.48 -2.16
C GLY A 100 7.30 3.51 -2.56
N SER A 101 7.01 4.32 -3.56
CA SER A 101 5.68 4.42 -4.17
C SER A 101 5.62 3.56 -5.42
N HIS A 102 4.61 2.70 -5.51
CA HIS A 102 4.45 1.72 -6.59
C HIS A 102 3.10 1.87 -7.27
N SER A 103 3.09 1.74 -8.60
CA SER A 103 1.86 1.75 -9.40
C SER A 103 1.35 0.33 -9.57
N PHE A 104 0.10 0.10 -9.19
CA PHE A 104 -0.59 -1.18 -9.31
C PHE A 104 -1.59 -1.11 -10.46
N SER A 105 -1.60 -2.15 -11.28
CA SER A 105 -2.61 -2.38 -12.31
C SER A 105 -3.12 -3.80 -12.18
N ILE A 106 -4.43 -3.95 -12.06
CA ILE A 106 -5.11 -5.21 -11.85
C ILE A 106 -6.17 -5.36 -12.93
N SER A 107 -6.12 -6.48 -13.64
CA SER A 107 -7.01 -6.74 -14.77
C SER A 107 -7.57 -8.15 -14.71
N SER A 108 -8.86 -8.30 -14.99
CA SER A 108 -9.43 -9.63 -15.25
C SER A 108 -9.05 -10.13 -16.65
N THR A 109 -8.87 -11.45 -16.78
CA THR A 109 -8.69 -12.12 -18.08
C THR A 109 -9.98 -12.19 -18.91
N THR A 110 -11.15 -11.95 -18.29
CA THR A 110 -12.45 -11.96 -18.95
C THR A 110 -12.69 -10.61 -19.64
N SER A 111 -12.98 -10.62 -20.95
CA SER A 111 -13.28 -9.41 -21.70
C SER A 111 -14.52 -8.71 -21.13
N ASN A 112 -14.44 -7.38 -20.97
CA ASN A 112 -15.44 -6.50 -20.32
C ASN A 112 -15.44 -6.48 -18.79
N CYS A 113 -14.45 -7.10 -18.15
CA CYS A 113 -14.34 -7.07 -16.70
C CYS A 113 -13.31 -6.07 -16.18
N LEU A 114 -13.45 -5.79 -14.88
CA LEU A 114 -12.83 -4.70 -14.16
C LEU A 114 -11.34 -4.53 -14.44
N ARG A 115 -10.95 -3.27 -14.64
CA ARG A 115 -9.58 -2.79 -14.55
C ARG A 115 -9.50 -1.85 -13.36
N TYR A 116 -8.62 -2.18 -12.43
CA TYR A 116 -8.38 -1.39 -11.23
C TYR A 116 -6.93 -0.93 -11.21
N THR A 117 -6.72 0.38 -11.06
CA THR A 117 -5.38 0.95 -10.93
C THR A 117 -5.32 1.80 -9.67
N PHE A 118 -4.20 1.73 -8.96
CA PHE A 118 -3.95 2.56 -7.78
C PHE A 118 -2.45 2.69 -7.54
N THR A 119 -2.09 3.67 -6.72
CA THR A 119 -0.73 3.82 -6.21
C THR A 119 -0.72 3.46 -4.73
N ALA A 120 0.32 2.77 -4.27
CA ALA A 120 0.52 2.50 -2.85
C ALA A 120 1.97 2.69 -2.42
N SER A 121 2.14 3.24 -1.22
CA SER A 121 3.43 3.39 -0.57
C SER A 121 3.77 2.13 0.24
N VAL A 122 5.00 1.66 0.10
CA VAL A 122 5.57 0.50 0.80
C VAL A 122 6.57 1.00 1.82
N SER A 123 6.34 0.69 3.10
CA SER A 123 7.23 1.08 4.21
C SER A 123 8.10 -0.09 4.65
N LYS A 124 9.31 0.23 5.12
CA LYS A 124 10.32 -0.76 5.53
C LYS A 124 9.77 -1.67 6.63
N ASN A 125 9.94 -2.98 6.48
CA ASN A 125 9.52 -3.99 7.47
C ASN A 125 8.03 -3.94 7.85
N SER A 126 7.22 -3.21 7.09
CA SER A 126 5.77 -3.15 7.28
C SER A 126 5.06 -4.15 6.39
N CYS A 127 3.84 -4.49 6.76
CA CYS A 127 2.91 -5.20 5.91
C CYS A 127 1.59 -4.43 5.91
N SER A 128 1.10 -4.04 4.74
CA SER A 128 -0.21 -3.39 4.59
C SER A 128 -1.20 -4.28 3.83
N LEU A 129 -2.47 -4.11 4.15
CA LEU A 129 -3.59 -4.79 3.48
C LEU A 129 -4.22 -3.83 2.48
N LYS A 130 -4.53 -4.34 1.29
CA LYS A 130 -5.23 -3.58 0.26
C LYS A 130 -6.37 -4.43 -0.30
N GLU A 131 -7.58 -4.04 0.06
CA GLU A 131 -8.78 -4.53 -0.58
C GLU A 131 -8.95 -3.87 -1.95
N MET A 132 -9.22 -4.69 -2.97
CA MET A 132 -9.60 -4.23 -4.30
C MET A 132 -11.11 -4.01 -4.33
N GLN A 133 -11.51 -2.78 -4.63
CA GLN A 133 -12.91 -2.28 -4.61
C GLN A 133 -13.29 -1.59 -5.91
#